data_AF-A0A086W9X9-F1
#
_entry.id   AF-A0A086W9X9-F1
#
_cell.length_a   1.000
_cell.length_b   1.000
_cell.length_c   1.000
_cell.angle_alpha   90.00
_cell.angle_beta   90.00
_cell.angle_gamma   90.00
#
_symmetry.space_group_name_H-M   'P 1'
#
loop_
_entity.id
_entity.type
_entity.pdbx_description
1 polymer ?
#
loop_
_entity_poly.entity_id
_entity_poly.type
_entity_poly.pdbx_seq_one_letter_code
_entity_poly.pdbx_strand_id
1 'polypeptide(L)'
;MEPIALVAGIAVAALAAYSNYRYVRGARDVVRLADKEFRQILVKGAPPELCFDGRGAEIVVESVSYQDKYRIRVLSVTRYARNAHGEYFYFMSEGTGRPLFRHIEQRAAKAALGKRYVEP
;
A
#
# COMPACT_ATOMS: atom_id res chain seq x y z
N MET A 1 13.85 -45.53 -8.30
CA MET A 1 13.92 -44.12 -7.85
C MET A 1 14.24 -44.14 -6.38
N GLU A 2 15.44 -43.70 -6.03
CA GLU A 2 15.98 -43.73 -4.67
C GLU A 2 15.05 -42.95 -3.72
N PRO A 3 14.62 -43.52 -2.58
CA PRO A 3 13.70 -42.87 -1.64
C PRO A 3 14.21 -41.50 -1.15
N ILE A 4 15.53 -41.29 -1.20
CA ILE A 4 16.21 -40.03 -0.90
C ILE A 4 15.75 -38.89 -1.82
N ALA A 5 15.57 -39.14 -3.12
CA ALA A 5 15.14 -38.13 -4.07
C ALA A 5 13.69 -37.68 -3.83
N LEU A 6 12.83 -38.61 -3.39
CA LEU A 6 11.45 -38.31 -3.01
C LEU A 6 11.40 -37.41 -1.77
N VAL A 7 12.18 -37.75 -0.73
CA VAL A 7 12.25 -36.97 0.52
C VAL A 7 12.80 -35.56 0.26
N ALA A 8 13.86 -35.43 -0.54
CA ALA A 8 14.42 -34.14 -0.93
C ALA A 8 13.40 -33.28 -1.71
N GLY A 9 12.65 -33.88 -2.65
CA GLY A 9 11.60 -33.18 -3.38
C GLY A 9 10.49 -32.63 -2.49
N ILE A 10 10.03 -33.42 -1.51
CA ILE A 10 9.01 -33.00 -0.54
C ILE A 10 9.53 -31.83 0.32
N ALA A 11 10.78 -31.90 0.78
CA ALA A 11 11.37 -30.84 1.59
C ALA A 11 11.47 -29.51 0.83
N VAL A 12 11.88 -29.52 -0.43
CA VAL A 12 11.95 -28.32 -1.28
C VAL A 12 10.56 -27.74 -1.54
N ALA A 13 9.57 -28.58 -1.84
CA ALA A 13 8.20 -28.15 -2.04
C ALA A 13 7.60 -27.52 -0.76
N ALA A 14 7.85 -28.12 0.40
CA ALA A 14 7.42 -27.60 1.69
C ALA A 14 8.07 -26.24 2.01
N LEU A 15 9.36 -26.08 1.73
CA LEU A 15 10.08 -24.80 1.92
C LEU A 15 9.55 -23.70 0.99
N ALA A 16 9.29 -24.03 -0.27
CA ALA A 16 8.71 -23.10 -1.24
C ALA A 16 7.30 -22.67 -0.83
N ALA A 17 6.46 -23.63 -0.43
CA ALA A 17 5.10 -23.38 0.05
C ALA A 17 5.11 -22.52 1.32
N TYR A 18 5.97 -22.81 2.29
CA TYR A 18 6.08 -22.04 3.53
C TYR A 18 6.57 -20.62 3.28
N SER A 19 7.57 -20.45 2.40
CA SER A 19 8.09 -19.13 2.04
C SER A 19 7.03 -18.28 1.33
N ASN A 20 6.28 -18.89 0.40
CA ASN A 20 5.17 -18.23 -0.28
C ASN A 20 4.03 -17.88 0.69
N TYR A 21 3.67 -18.80 1.59
CA TYR A 21 2.67 -18.56 2.62
C TYR A 21 3.06 -17.37 3.51
N ARG A 22 4.29 -17.35 4.00
CA ARG A 22 4.78 -16.26 4.86
C ARG A 22 4.82 -14.93 4.13
N TYR A 23 5.16 -14.94 2.84
CA TYR A 23 5.15 -13.78 1.96
C TYR A 23 3.74 -13.21 1.78
N VAL A 24 2.78 -14.05 1.35
CA VAL A 24 1.39 -13.65 1.11
C VAL A 24 0.74 -13.16 2.40
N ARG A 25 1.05 -13.80 3.54
CA ARG A 25 0.53 -13.39 4.85
C ARG A 25 1.08 -12.03 5.27
N GLY A 26 2.39 -11.80 5.15
CA GLY A 26 3.00 -10.51 5.46
C GLY A 26 2.43 -9.37 4.62
N ALA A 27 2.23 -9.59 3.31
CA ALA A 27 1.59 -8.62 2.43
C ALA A 27 0.16 -8.27 2.87
N ARG A 28 -0.65 -9.28 3.22
CA ARG A 28 -2.02 -9.06 3.70
C ARG A 28 -2.08 -8.28 5.00
N ASP A 29 -1.16 -8.55 5.92
CA ASP A 29 -1.13 -7.88 7.21
C ASP A 29 -0.74 -6.40 7.06
N VAL A 30 0.24 -6.09 6.21
CA VAL A 30 0.62 -4.70 5.89
C VAL A 30 -0.52 -3.96 5.19
N VAL A 31 -1.18 -4.59 4.21
CA VAL A 31 -2.34 -3.99 3.53
C VAL A 31 -3.49 -3.72 4.50
N ARG A 32 -3.78 -4.65 5.41
CA ARG A 32 -4.83 -4.47 6.43
C ARG A 32 -4.49 -3.31 7.38
N LEU A 33 -3.23 -3.21 7.79
CA LEU A 33 -2.79 -2.13 8.67
C LEU A 33 -2.84 -0.77 7.95
N ALA A 34 -2.32 -0.71 6.72
CA ALA A 34 -2.39 0.48 5.88
C ALA A 34 -3.84 0.94 5.66
N ASP A 35 -4.78 0.02 5.48
CA ASP A 35 -6.19 0.34 5.37
C ASP A 35 -6.77 0.96 6.65
N LYS A 36 -6.44 0.37 7.80
CA LYS A 36 -6.84 0.90 9.11
C LYS A 36 -6.27 2.30 9.33
N GLU A 37 -4.99 2.51 9.06
CA GLU A 37 -4.31 3.80 9.18
C GLU A 37 -4.95 4.85 8.28
N PHE A 38 -5.15 4.52 7.00
CA PHE A 38 -5.77 5.41 6.03
C PHE A 38 -7.18 5.84 6.47
N ARG A 39 -8.03 4.89 6.88
CA ARG A 39 -9.40 5.18 7.36
C ARG A 39 -9.46 5.96 8.68
N GLN A 40 -8.35 6.09 9.39
CA GLN A 40 -8.24 6.89 10.61
C GLN A 40 -7.81 8.34 10.32
N ILE A 41 -7.37 8.64 9.09
CA ILE A 41 -6.96 9.99 8.71
C ILE A 41 -8.19 10.88 8.62
N LEU A 42 -8.15 11.96 9.39
CA LEU A 42 -9.20 12.96 9.42
C LEU A 42 -8.55 14.34 9.55
N VAL A 43 -8.68 15.16 8.51
CA VAL A 43 -8.21 16.54 8.48
C VAL A 43 -9.43 17.45 8.54
N LYS A 44 -9.55 18.21 9.62
CA LYS A 44 -10.61 19.18 9.88
C LYS A 44 -10.00 20.54 10.18
N GLY A 45 -10.73 21.62 9.90
CA GLY A 45 -10.30 22.99 10.21
C GLY A 45 -9.36 23.62 9.17
N ALA A 46 -9.15 22.96 8.03
CA ALA A 46 -8.53 23.55 6.85
C ALA A 46 -9.63 24.14 5.93
N PRO A 47 -9.27 24.88 4.86
CA PRO A 47 -10.20 25.18 3.77
C PRO A 47 -10.93 23.90 3.30
N PRO A 48 -12.20 23.97 2.86
CA PRO A 48 -12.99 22.77 2.51
C PRO A 48 -12.29 21.85 1.51
N GLU A 49 -11.62 22.42 0.52
CA GLU A 49 -10.81 21.70 -0.49
C GLU A 49 -9.62 20.93 0.11
N LEU A 50 -9.11 21.32 1.27
CA LEU A 50 -8.02 20.64 1.96
C LEU A 50 -8.49 19.74 3.11
N CYS A 51 -9.80 19.71 3.39
CA CYS A 51 -10.36 18.74 4.32
C CYS A 51 -10.28 17.33 3.74
N PHE A 52 -10.07 16.34 4.61
CA PHE A 52 -9.95 14.95 4.19
C PHE A 52 -10.55 14.01 5.23
N ASP A 53 -11.34 13.04 4.77
CA ASP A 53 -11.82 11.91 5.58
C ASP A 53 -11.47 10.61 4.86
N GLY A 54 -10.51 9.87 5.42
CA GLY A 54 -10.04 8.62 4.83
C GLY A 54 -11.09 7.51 4.76
N ARG A 55 -12.25 7.67 5.43
CA ARG A 55 -13.37 6.72 5.33
C ARG A 55 -14.25 6.97 4.10
N GLY A 56 -14.34 8.22 3.66
CA GLY A 56 -15.16 8.65 2.53
C GLY A 56 -14.36 9.02 1.28
N ALA A 57 -13.04 9.09 1.37
CA ALA A 57 -12.16 9.42 0.25
C ALA A 57 -12.20 8.34 -0.83
N GLU A 58 -12.21 8.78 -2.10
CA GLU A 58 -12.11 7.90 -3.26
C GLU A 58 -10.65 7.52 -3.48
N ILE A 59 -10.32 6.22 -3.50
CA ILE A 59 -8.97 5.75 -3.83
C ILE A 59 -8.88 5.60 -5.35
N VAL A 60 -8.09 6.47 -5.98
CA VAL A 60 -7.89 6.47 -7.45
C VAL A 60 -6.87 5.41 -7.86
N VAL A 61 -5.78 5.29 -7.10
CA VAL A 61 -4.76 4.27 -7.30
C VAL A 61 -4.31 3.75 -5.95
N GLU A 62 -4.26 2.42 -5.84
CA GLU A 62 -3.53 1.72 -4.81
C GLU A 62 -2.42 0.90 -5.47
N SER A 63 -1.23 0.93 -4.87
CA SER A 63 -0.12 0.08 -5.28
C SER A 63 0.58 -0.48 -4.06
N VAL A 64 0.95 -1.76 -4.14
CA VAL A 64 1.76 -2.42 -3.13
C VAL A 64 3.17 -2.57 -3.73
N SER A 65 4.13 -1.87 -3.13
CA SER A 65 5.54 -1.96 -3.53
C SER A 65 6.32 -2.85 -2.58
N TYR A 66 7.29 -3.55 -3.16
CA TYR A 66 8.28 -4.34 -2.45
C TYR A 66 9.64 -3.72 -2.71
N GLN A 67 10.37 -3.42 -1.65
CA GLN A 67 11.74 -2.97 -1.75
C GLN A 67 12.64 -3.84 -0.88
N ASP A 68 13.67 -4.42 -1.50
CA ASP A 68 14.76 -5.05 -0.77
C ASP A 68 15.81 -3.98 -0.48
N LYS A 69 15.81 -3.46 0.75
CA LYS A 69 16.76 -2.45 1.19
C LYS A 69 17.69 -3.10 2.22
N TYR A 70 18.96 -3.29 1.86
CA TYR A 70 19.95 -3.91 2.75
C TYR A 70 19.56 -5.30 3.31
N ARG A 71 18.94 -6.17 2.49
CA ARG A 71 18.41 -7.49 2.90
C ARG A 71 17.21 -7.43 3.86
N ILE A 72 16.64 -6.24 4.09
CA ILE A 72 15.38 -6.07 4.82
C ILE A 72 14.29 -5.91 3.78
N ARG A 73 13.33 -6.85 3.82
CA ARG A 73 12.13 -6.81 2.98
C ARG A 73 11.20 -5.73 3.53
N VAL A 74 11.11 -4.60 2.84
CA VAL A 74 10.14 -3.54 3.15
C VAL A 74 8.98 -3.68 2.18
N LEU A 75 7.78 -3.76 2.73
CA LEU A 75 6.54 -3.83 1.98
C LEU A 75 5.78 -2.56 2.28
N SER A 76 5.40 -1.81 1.25
CA SER A 76 4.72 -0.54 1.41
C SER A 76 3.47 -0.47 0.55
N VAL A 77 2.45 0.19 1.08
CA VAL A 77 1.18 0.46 0.42
C VAL A 77 1.12 1.94 0.16
N THR A 78 1.00 2.31 -1.11
CA THR A 78 0.85 3.68 -1.56
C THR A 78 -0.56 3.87 -2.11
N ARG A 79 -1.21 4.96 -1.71
CA ARG A 79 -2.53 5.36 -2.19
C ARG A 79 -2.51 6.80 -2.66
N TYR A 80 -3.10 7.02 -3.82
CA TYR A 80 -3.55 8.33 -4.27
C TYR A 80 -5.06 8.38 -4.10
N ALA A 81 -5.53 9.29 -3.26
CA ALA A 81 -6.94 9.41 -2.94
C ALA A 81 -7.46 10.83 -3.20
N ARG A 82 -8.75 10.96 -3.44
CA ARG A 82 -9.45 12.23 -3.64
C ARG A 82 -10.47 12.47 -2.54
N ASN A 83 -10.61 13.72 -2.14
CA ASN A 83 -11.73 14.14 -1.30
C ASN A 83 -12.96 14.48 -2.17
N ALA A 84 -14.06 14.87 -1.52
CA ALA A 84 -15.30 15.26 -2.21
C ALA A 84 -15.17 16.53 -3.07
N HIS A 85 -14.09 17.30 -2.91
CA HIS A 85 -13.79 18.49 -3.70
C HIS A 85 -12.82 18.20 -4.87
N GLY A 86 -12.49 16.93 -5.12
CA GLY A 86 -11.61 16.53 -6.21
C GLY A 86 -10.12 16.78 -5.96
N GLU A 87 -9.73 17.22 -4.77
CA GLU A 87 -8.34 17.45 -4.35
C GLU A 87 -7.65 16.13 -3.99
N TYR A 88 -6.36 16.04 -4.31
CA TYR A 88 -5.58 14.81 -4.21
C TYR A 88 -4.72 14.74 -2.96
N PHE A 89 -4.63 13.54 -2.39
CA PHE A 89 -3.82 13.22 -1.23
C PHE A 89 -2.99 11.98 -1.50
N TYR A 90 -1.73 12.05 -1.10
CA TYR A 90 -0.79 10.95 -1.13
C TYR A 90 -0.69 10.32 0.25
N PHE A 91 -0.87 9.01 0.30
CA PHE A 91 -0.68 8.20 1.49
C PHE A 91 0.33 7.09 1.21
N MET A 92 1.23 6.83 2.15
CA MET A 92 2.14 5.71 2.12
C MET A 92 2.30 5.12 3.51
N SER A 93 2.11 3.81 3.64
CA SER A 93 2.37 3.06 4.86
C SER A 93 3.29 1.88 4.58
N GLU A 94 4.28 1.67 5.44
CA GLU A 94 5.17 0.51 5.40
C GLU A 94 4.69 -0.62 6.35
N GLY A 95 3.54 -0.42 7.00
CA GLY A 95 3.06 -1.29 8.08
C GLY A 95 3.93 -1.27 9.34
N THR A 96 4.99 -0.46 9.35
CA THR A 96 5.86 -0.22 10.49
C THR A 96 6.10 1.29 10.61
N GLY A 97 5.84 1.86 11.79
CA GLY A 97 6.03 3.30 12.02
C GLY A 97 4.80 4.14 11.66
N ARG A 98 5.01 5.45 11.48
CA ARG A 98 3.92 6.38 11.13
C ARG A 98 3.76 6.46 9.62
N PRO A 99 2.53 6.39 9.09
CA PRO A 99 2.31 6.57 7.66
C PRO A 99 2.65 8.01 7.24
N LEU A 100 3.15 8.14 6.00
CA LEU A 100 3.29 9.43 5.34
C LEU A 100 1.95 9.82 4.73
N PHE A 101 1.46 11.00 5.06
CA PHE A 101 0.24 11.56 4.49
C PHE A 101 0.45 13.03 4.15
N ARG A 102 0.08 13.42 2.93
CA ARG A 102 0.16 14.82 2.48
C ARG A 102 -0.84 15.11 1.38
N HIS A 103 -1.35 16.34 1.36
CA HIS A 103 -1.99 16.90 0.17
C HIS A 103 -0.96 17.03 -0.95
N ILE A 104 -1.40 16.85 -2.19
CA ILE A 104 -0.58 17.06 -3.38
C ILE A 104 -1.33 17.95 -4.36
N GLU A 105 -0.61 18.89 -4.96
CA GLU A 105 -1.17 19.76 -5.98
C GLU A 105 -1.63 18.97 -7.20
N GLN A 106 -2.67 19.47 -7.88
CA GLN A 106 -3.23 18.89 -9.10
C GLN A 106 -2.15 18.59 -10.16
N ARG A 107 -1.16 19.48 -10.33
CA ARG A 107 -0.06 19.28 -11.27
C ARG A 107 0.80 18.06 -10.90
N ALA A 108 1.10 17.89 -9.62
CA ALA A 108 1.87 16.74 -9.13
C ALA A 108 1.05 15.44 -9.23
N ALA A 109 -0.24 15.50 -8.92
CA ALA A 109 -1.17 14.37 -9.08
C ALA A 109 -1.27 13.92 -10.55
N LYS A 110 -1.44 14.87 -11.48
CA LYS A 110 -1.49 14.59 -12.92
C LYS A 110 -0.19 13.95 -13.43
N ALA A 111 0.96 14.43 -12.97
CA ALA A 111 2.25 13.83 -13.32
C ALA A 111 2.40 12.40 -12.77
N ALA A 112 1.96 12.14 -11.54
CA ALA A 112 2.07 10.82 -10.91
C ALA A 112 1.06 9.79 -11.46
N LEU A 113 -0.17 10.22 -11.74
CA LEU A 113 -1.27 9.33 -12.13
C LEU A 113 -1.38 9.14 -13.65
N GLY A 114 -0.86 10.08 -14.44
CA GLY A 114 -0.90 10.02 -15.89
C GLY A 114 -2.33 9.83 -16.41
N LYS A 115 -2.57 8.71 -17.11
CA LYS A 115 -3.90 8.38 -17.67
C LYS A 115 -4.99 8.10 -16.64
N ARG A 116 -4.62 7.85 -15.37
CA ARG A 116 -5.57 7.60 -14.27
C ARG A 116 -5.98 8.87 -13.55
N TYR A 117 -5.40 10.02 -13.93
CA TYR A 117 -5.76 11.30 -13.36
C TYR A 117 -7.18 11.69 -13.78
N VAL A 118 -7.95 12.19 -12.81
CA VAL A 118 -9.30 12.73 -13.00
C VAL A 118 -9.29 14.20 -12.61
N GLU A 119 -9.78 15.07 -13.50
CA GLU A 119 -9.89 16.50 -13.23
C GLU A 119 -10.95 16.78 -12.12
N PRO A 120 -10.82 17.89 -11.36
CA PRO A 120 -11.77 18.27 -10.31
C PRO A 120 -13.21 18.41 -10.79
#